data_AF-A0A1Z9RW04-F1
#
_entry.id   AF-A0A1Z9RW04-F1
#
_cell.length_a   1.000
_cell.length_b   1.000
_cell.length_c   1.000
_cell.angle_alpha   90.00
_cell.angle_beta   90.00
_cell.angle_gamma   90.00
#
_symmetry.space_group_name_H-M   'P 1'
#
loop_
_entity.id
_entity.type
_entity.pdbx_description
1 polymer ?
#
loop_
_entity_poly.entity_id
_entity_poly.type
_entity_poly.pdbx_seq_one_letter_code
_entity_poly.pdbx_strand_id
1 'polypeptide(L)'
;MKKLFSIFVLSTTLMFAQDVASVASVQFSGTGLSDLETKTLYNYFMGELEKASDGPLLTQETVDQSVSALELTTNDCFKKDCLMAAQDATSSNVFLAGTLKFSKNKYRVKLYKVDSSNPGKSKSYRIRYKGDTDGFITELEILAWKVMGKEVPGRLNDKRKPSQETMFEKIAENPWAQRGLVLGLAGLGASSYVKNTAGAAESQKQIDRLEGINPNAPGIKAHEDSRDGAKSTAMLSLGLTAASLAYGYFAGVFTE
;
A
#
# COMPACT_ATOMS: atom_id res chain seq x y z
N MET A 1 76.86 -22.74 -30.87
CA MET A 1 75.48 -22.30 -31.14
C MET A 1 74.50 -23.34 -30.62
N LYS A 2 73.93 -23.16 -29.43
CA LYS A 2 72.79 -23.93 -28.91
C LYS A 2 71.99 -22.99 -28.01
N LYS A 3 70.92 -22.40 -28.53
CA LYS A 3 69.99 -21.58 -27.75
C LYS A 3 68.84 -22.48 -27.30
N LEU A 4 68.75 -22.70 -25.99
CA LEU A 4 67.63 -23.34 -25.32
C LEU A 4 66.46 -22.33 -25.31
N PHE A 5 65.37 -22.66 -26.00
CA PHE A 5 64.11 -21.93 -25.91
C PHE A 5 63.32 -22.51 -24.72
N SER A 6 63.28 -21.76 -23.62
CA SER A 6 62.36 -22.04 -22.50
C SER A 6 61.02 -21.39 -22.82
N ILE A 7 60.02 -22.21 -23.19
CA ILE A 7 58.65 -21.75 -23.42
C ILE A 7 57.93 -21.85 -22.07
N PHE A 8 57.79 -20.70 -21.40
CA PHE A 8 56.95 -20.57 -20.20
C PHE A 8 55.50 -20.37 -20.64
N VAL A 9 54.72 -21.46 -20.66
CA VAL A 9 53.27 -21.42 -20.91
C VAL A 9 52.60 -20.93 -19.63
N LEU A 10 52.34 -19.63 -19.56
CA LEU A 10 51.53 -19.01 -18.51
C LEU A 10 50.05 -19.31 -18.80
N SER A 11 49.55 -20.43 -18.30
CA SER A 11 48.13 -20.78 -18.34
C SER A 11 47.33 -19.80 -17.47
N THR A 12 46.81 -18.73 -18.08
CA THR A 12 45.87 -17.82 -17.43
C THR A 12 44.51 -18.49 -17.37
N THR A 13 44.19 -19.15 -16.26
CA THR A 13 42.82 -19.58 -15.96
C THR A 13 41.98 -18.34 -15.68
N LEU A 14 41.20 -17.91 -16.66
CA LEU A 14 40.09 -16.98 -16.43
C LEU A 14 39.05 -17.73 -15.58
N MET A 15 39.09 -17.54 -14.26
CA MET A 15 37.94 -17.84 -13.41
C MET A 15 36.86 -16.82 -13.77
N PHE A 16 35.94 -17.21 -14.66
CA PHE A 16 34.66 -16.52 -14.76
C PHE A 16 33.87 -16.87 -13.49
N ALA A 17 34.03 -16.09 -12.42
CA ALA A 17 33.01 -15.99 -11.41
C ALA A 17 31.78 -15.41 -12.12
N GLN A 18 30.80 -16.26 -12.43
CA GLN A 18 29.48 -15.76 -12.75
C GLN A 18 29.01 -15.07 -11.46
N ASP A 19 28.97 -13.73 -11.47
CA ASP A 19 28.32 -12.92 -10.45
C ASP A 19 26.84 -13.27 -10.44
N VAL A 20 26.48 -14.39 -9.81
CA VAL A 20 25.10 -14.72 -9.50
C VAL A 20 24.67 -13.71 -8.44
N ALA A 21 23.75 -12.82 -8.79
CA ALA A 21 23.30 -11.75 -7.89
C ALA A 21 22.84 -12.33 -6.56
N SER A 22 23.64 -12.17 -5.52
CA SER A 22 23.35 -12.73 -4.20
C SER A 22 22.54 -11.74 -3.37
N VAL A 23 21.51 -12.24 -2.69
CA VAL A 23 20.61 -11.42 -1.86
C VAL A 23 20.80 -11.80 -0.40
N ALA A 24 21.17 -10.83 0.42
CA ALA A 24 21.22 -10.97 1.86
C ALA A 24 20.07 -10.20 2.51
N SER A 25 19.45 -10.78 3.52
CA SER A 25 18.43 -10.12 4.31
C SER A 25 18.62 -10.46 5.77
N VAL A 26 18.60 -9.45 6.64
CA VAL A 26 18.59 -9.65 8.09
C VAL A 26 17.16 -9.88 8.56
N GLN A 27 16.98 -10.78 9.53
CA GLN A 27 15.70 -10.98 10.17
C GLN A 27 15.10 -9.67 10.65
N PHE A 28 13.81 -9.46 10.36
CA PHE A 28 13.14 -8.23 10.76
C PHE A 28 13.05 -8.11 12.29
N SER A 29 13.36 -6.93 12.80
CA SER A 29 13.11 -6.59 14.20
C SER A 29 11.61 -6.37 14.41
N GLY A 30 11.03 -7.14 15.35
CA GLY A 30 9.62 -7.12 15.70
C GLY A 30 9.31 -6.16 16.85
N THR A 31 8.18 -5.46 16.79
CA THR A 31 7.64 -4.74 17.96
C THR A 31 6.13 -4.93 18.03
N GLY A 32 5.62 -5.35 19.19
CA GLY A 32 4.20 -5.62 19.39
C GLY A 32 3.72 -6.96 18.80
N LEU A 33 4.66 -7.85 18.46
CA LEU A 33 4.47 -9.24 18.10
C LEU A 33 5.47 -10.09 18.88
N SER A 34 5.19 -11.38 19.04
CA SER A 34 6.17 -12.33 19.54
C SER A 34 7.31 -12.56 18.54
N ASP A 35 8.44 -13.05 19.03
CA ASP A 35 9.59 -13.39 18.19
C ASP A 35 9.22 -14.48 17.16
N LEU A 36 8.40 -15.46 17.56
CA LEU A 36 7.92 -16.52 16.69
C LEU A 36 7.03 -15.98 15.56
N GLU A 37 6.11 -15.07 15.87
CA GLU A 37 5.26 -14.43 14.86
C GLU A 37 6.09 -13.60 13.89
N THR A 38 7.03 -12.80 14.40
CA THR A 38 7.93 -11.99 13.59
C THR A 38 8.77 -12.86 12.66
N LYS A 39 9.36 -13.94 13.20
CA LYS A 39 10.13 -14.93 12.42
C LYS A 39 9.28 -15.61 11.36
N THR A 40 8.05 -15.98 11.69
CA THR A 40 7.13 -16.63 10.75
C THR A 40 6.77 -15.70 9.59
N LEU A 41 6.43 -14.45 9.89
CA LEU A 41 6.12 -13.42 8.88
C LEU A 41 7.34 -13.12 8.00
N TYR A 42 8.52 -13.06 8.60
CA TYR A 42 9.77 -12.92 7.87
C TYR A 42 10.05 -14.12 6.95
N ASN A 43 9.76 -15.35 7.39
CA ASN A 43 9.92 -16.54 6.55
C ASN A 43 8.98 -16.56 5.35
N TYR A 44 7.74 -16.08 5.49
CA TYR A 44 6.85 -15.88 4.34
C TYR A 44 7.44 -14.88 3.34
N PHE A 45 7.97 -13.76 3.83
CA PHE A 45 8.68 -12.79 2.99
C PHE A 45 9.88 -13.43 2.27
N MET A 46 10.73 -14.17 2.99
CA MET A 46 11.92 -14.82 2.43
C MET A 46 11.58 -15.89 1.39
N GLY A 47 10.57 -16.72 1.64
CA GLY A 47 10.14 -17.74 0.69
C GLY A 47 9.56 -17.16 -0.60
N GLU A 48 9.00 -15.95 -0.56
CA GLU A 48 8.56 -15.25 -1.76
C GLU A 48 9.70 -14.44 -2.40
N LEU A 49 10.62 -13.90 -1.60
CA LEU A 49 11.82 -13.22 -2.07
C LEU A 49 12.72 -14.15 -2.87
N GLU A 50 12.85 -15.42 -2.47
CA GLU A 50 13.59 -16.44 -3.22
C GLU A 50 13.04 -16.59 -4.65
N LYS A 51 11.71 -16.58 -4.82
CA LYS A 51 11.06 -16.65 -6.13
C LYS A 51 11.23 -15.35 -6.94
N ALA A 52 11.29 -14.22 -6.25
CA ALA A 52 11.47 -12.91 -6.86
C ALA A 52 12.94 -12.58 -7.16
N SER A 53 13.91 -13.30 -6.58
CA SER A 53 15.33 -13.05 -6.79
C SER A 53 15.82 -13.65 -8.12
N ASP A 54 16.89 -13.08 -8.69
CA ASP A 54 17.60 -13.63 -9.87
C ASP A 54 18.79 -14.51 -9.48
N GLY A 55 19.17 -14.52 -8.20
CA GLY A 55 20.25 -15.34 -7.69
C GLY A 55 20.02 -15.78 -6.23
N PRO A 56 20.99 -16.50 -5.66
CA PRO A 56 20.81 -17.20 -4.39
C PRO A 56 20.63 -16.22 -3.23
N LEU A 57 19.77 -16.62 -2.29
CA LEU A 57 19.65 -15.92 -1.01
C LEU A 57 20.66 -16.51 -0.03
N LEU A 58 21.34 -15.65 0.73
CA LEU A 58 22.20 -16.10 1.82
C LEU A 58 21.34 -16.67 2.96
N THR A 59 21.85 -17.72 3.60
CA THR A 59 21.21 -18.28 4.80
C THR A 59 21.22 -17.25 5.94
N GLN A 60 20.24 -17.32 6.84
CA GLN A 60 20.21 -16.40 7.99
C GLN A 60 21.44 -16.55 8.86
N GLU A 61 21.93 -17.78 9.04
CA GLU A 61 23.14 -18.07 9.80
C GLU A 61 24.37 -17.38 9.21
N THR A 62 24.52 -17.40 7.88
CA THR A 62 25.61 -16.70 7.20
C THR A 62 25.47 -15.19 7.34
N VAL A 63 24.26 -14.64 7.14
CA VAL A 63 24.02 -13.21 7.26
C VAL A 63 24.33 -12.75 8.68
N ASP A 64 23.77 -13.40 9.70
CA ASP A 64 23.94 -13.05 11.11
C ASP A 64 25.42 -13.08 11.54
N GLN A 65 26.19 -14.06 11.06
CA GLN A 65 27.63 -14.14 11.29
C GLN A 65 28.37 -12.97 10.64
N SER A 66 28.11 -12.71 9.36
CA SER A 66 28.74 -11.63 8.59
C SER A 66 28.52 -10.27 9.21
N VAL A 67 27.33 -10.04 9.77
CA VAL A 67 26.94 -8.73 10.29
C VAL A 67 26.99 -8.62 11.81
N SER A 68 27.51 -9.64 12.51
CA SER A 68 27.55 -9.69 13.98
C SER A 68 28.27 -8.51 14.65
N ALA A 69 29.25 -7.92 13.97
CA ALA A 69 29.97 -6.73 14.42
C ALA A 69 29.22 -5.42 14.15
N LEU A 70 28.12 -5.47 13.40
CA LEU A 70 27.28 -4.32 13.04
C LEU A 70 26.06 -4.28 13.96
N GLU A 71 25.81 -3.14 14.59
CA GLU A 71 24.67 -2.95 15.51
C GLU A 71 23.32 -2.80 14.76
N LEU A 72 22.96 -3.78 13.92
CA LEU A 72 21.80 -3.78 13.02
C LEU A 72 20.43 -3.66 13.72
N THR A 73 20.39 -3.89 15.03
CA THR A 73 19.20 -3.78 15.86
C THR A 73 18.93 -2.35 16.33
N THR A 74 19.87 -1.43 16.13
CA THR A 74 19.71 -0.01 16.49
C THR A 74 19.08 0.77 15.34
N ASN A 75 18.31 1.83 15.66
CA ASN A 75 17.76 2.73 14.64
C ASN A 75 18.85 3.39 13.78
N ASP A 76 20.09 3.45 14.27
CA ASP A 76 21.22 4.01 13.56
C ASP A 76 21.68 3.13 12.39
N CYS A 77 21.51 1.81 12.47
CA CYS A 77 21.97 0.94 11.40
C CYS A 77 21.02 0.82 10.19
N PHE A 78 19.85 1.49 10.23
CA PHE A 78 19.03 1.69 9.03
C PHE A 78 19.48 2.91 8.19
N LYS A 79 20.55 3.61 8.61
CA LYS A 79 21.20 4.65 7.80
C LYS A 79 21.98 4.00 6.66
N LYS A 80 22.14 4.77 5.58
CA LYS A 80 22.81 4.33 4.34
C LYS A 80 24.16 3.65 4.62
N ASP A 81 25.01 4.29 5.41
CA ASP A 81 26.40 3.84 5.58
C ASP A 81 26.47 2.48 6.32
N CYS A 82 25.58 2.25 7.29
CA CYS A 82 25.52 0.95 7.99
C CYS A 82 24.92 -0.15 7.10
N LEU A 83 23.89 0.17 6.31
CA LEU A 83 23.32 -0.77 5.34
C LEU A 83 24.35 -1.19 4.28
N MET A 84 25.17 -0.25 3.80
CA MET A 84 26.25 -0.54 2.86
C MET A 84 27.37 -1.36 3.53
N ALA A 85 27.76 -1.04 4.77
CA ALA A 85 28.73 -1.86 5.50
C ALA A 85 28.24 -3.30 5.70
N ALA A 86 26.93 -3.50 5.93
CA ALA A 86 26.33 -4.81 6.05
C ALA A 86 26.24 -5.55 4.71
N GLN A 87 25.98 -4.83 3.61
CA GLN A 87 26.08 -5.37 2.27
C GLN A 87 27.50 -5.88 1.96
N ASP A 88 28.51 -5.07 2.26
CA ASP A 88 29.91 -5.42 2.04
C ASP A 88 30.32 -6.64 2.90
N ALA A 89 29.94 -6.64 4.17
CA ALA A 89 30.23 -7.74 5.10
C ALA A 89 29.58 -9.07 4.70
N THR A 90 28.41 -9.01 4.03
CA THR A 90 27.74 -10.19 3.48
C THR A 90 28.20 -10.54 2.07
N SER A 91 29.02 -9.68 1.44
CA SER A 91 29.42 -9.80 0.02
C SER A 91 28.22 -9.99 -0.90
N SER A 92 27.12 -9.27 -0.62
CA SER A 92 25.86 -9.41 -1.35
C SER A 92 25.64 -8.31 -2.40
N ASN A 93 25.02 -8.64 -3.52
CA ASN A 93 24.63 -7.64 -4.52
C ASN A 93 23.45 -6.80 -4.05
N VAL A 94 22.56 -7.41 -3.26
CA VAL A 94 21.42 -6.73 -2.64
C VAL A 94 21.40 -7.07 -1.17
N PHE A 95 21.37 -6.04 -0.32
CA PHE A 95 21.20 -6.20 1.12
C PHE A 95 19.89 -5.56 1.58
N LEU A 96 19.11 -6.33 2.35
CA LEU A 96 17.82 -5.95 2.88
C LEU A 96 17.82 -5.94 4.40
N ALA A 97 17.25 -4.90 4.99
CA ALA A 97 17.03 -4.83 6.43
C ALA A 97 15.68 -4.19 6.72
N GLY A 98 14.94 -4.69 7.71
CA GLY A 98 13.59 -4.22 7.96
C GLY A 98 13.13 -4.30 9.40
N THR A 99 12.02 -3.61 9.64
CA THR A 99 11.30 -3.62 10.91
C THR A 99 9.85 -3.97 10.67
N LEU A 100 9.27 -4.71 11.61
CA LEU A 100 7.89 -5.13 11.58
C LEU A 100 7.23 -4.73 12.90
N LYS A 101 6.22 -3.87 12.82
CA LYS A 101 5.52 -3.34 13.99
C LYS A 101 4.03 -3.65 13.91
N PHE A 102 3.48 -4.23 14.96
CA PHE A 102 2.05 -4.37 15.16
C PHE A 102 1.59 -3.48 16.32
N SER A 103 0.63 -2.59 16.06
CA SER A 103 0.07 -1.71 17.09
C SER A 103 -1.26 -1.15 16.62
N LYS A 104 -2.23 -0.99 17.54
CA LYS A 104 -3.58 -0.48 17.24
C LYS A 104 -4.26 -1.28 16.12
N ASN A 105 -4.11 -2.61 16.12
CA ASN A 105 -4.62 -3.54 15.10
C ASN A 105 -4.15 -3.20 13.67
N LYS A 106 -2.91 -2.72 13.53
CA LYS A 106 -2.29 -2.40 12.24
C LYS A 106 -0.87 -2.94 12.19
N TYR A 107 -0.57 -3.64 11.09
CA TYR A 107 0.79 -4.03 10.73
C TYR A 107 1.48 -2.89 9.99
N ARG A 108 2.75 -2.68 10.29
CA ARG A 108 3.61 -1.69 9.64
C ARG A 108 4.96 -2.31 9.36
N VAL A 109 5.39 -2.21 8.11
CA VAL A 109 6.74 -2.64 7.70
C VAL A 109 7.50 -1.42 7.22
N LYS A 110 8.76 -1.34 7.59
CA LYS A 110 9.75 -0.49 6.91
C LYS A 110 10.89 -1.39 6.49
N LEU A 111 11.09 -1.51 5.18
CA LEU A 111 12.17 -2.28 4.58
C LEU A 111 13.12 -1.32 3.88
N TYR A 112 14.41 -1.52 4.04
CA TYR A 112 15.48 -0.77 3.41
C TYR A 112 16.27 -1.70 2.50
N LYS A 113 16.63 -1.20 1.32
CA LYS A 113 17.44 -1.89 0.31
C LYS A 113 18.64 -1.04 -0.05
N VAL A 114 19.81 -1.68 -0.12
CA VAL A 114 20.98 -1.19 -0.85
C VAL A 114 21.33 -2.20 -1.94
N ASP A 115 21.91 -1.72 -3.04
CA ASP A 115 22.14 -2.49 -4.26
C ASP A 115 23.47 -2.09 -4.88
N SER A 116 24.32 -3.06 -5.21
CA SER A 116 25.63 -2.79 -5.81
C SER A 116 25.53 -2.16 -7.20
N SER A 117 24.40 -2.36 -7.89
CA SER A 117 24.10 -1.72 -9.19
C SER A 117 23.83 -0.22 -9.07
N ASN A 118 23.57 0.29 -7.87
CA ASN A 118 23.29 1.70 -7.61
C ASN A 118 24.03 2.17 -6.35
N PRO A 119 25.38 2.19 -6.40
CA PRO A 119 26.22 2.39 -5.23
C PRO A 119 25.95 3.75 -4.59
N GLY A 120 25.97 3.79 -3.25
CA GLY A 120 25.77 5.03 -2.50
C GLY A 120 24.31 5.51 -2.43
N LYS A 121 23.34 4.68 -2.83
CA LYS A 121 21.90 4.95 -2.64
C LYS A 121 21.24 3.86 -1.81
N SER A 122 20.33 4.25 -0.92
CA SER A 122 19.41 3.34 -0.25
C SER A 122 17.97 3.67 -0.64
N LYS A 123 17.15 2.64 -0.84
CA LYS A 123 15.72 2.78 -1.12
C LYS A 123 14.93 2.20 0.04
N SER A 124 13.84 2.86 0.41
CA SER A 124 12.95 2.37 1.47
C SER A 124 11.58 2.03 0.92
N TYR A 125 10.96 1.01 1.52
CA TYR A 125 9.63 0.52 1.19
C TYR A 125 8.82 0.43 2.48
N ARG A 126 7.53 0.74 2.39
CA ARG A 126 6.66 0.81 3.56
C ARG A 126 5.34 0.13 3.30
N ILE A 127 4.93 -0.73 4.24
CA ILE A 127 3.56 -1.27 4.28
C ILE A 127 2.86 -0.66 5.48
N ARG A 128 1.59 -0.29 5.30
CA ARG A 128 0.63 -0.05 6.38
C ARG A 128 -0.60 -0.88 6.06
N TYR A 129 -0.87 -1.88 6.89
CA TYR A 129 -1.97 -2.81 6.64
C TYR A 129 -2.84 -2.93 7.89
N LYS A 130 -4.15 -2.77 7.68
CA LYS A 130 -5.18 -2.98 8.70
C LYS A 130 -6.07 -4.12 8.22
N GLY A 131 -5.96 -5.26 8.87
CA GLY A 131 -6.70 -6.47 8.52
C GLY A 131 -6.13 -7.68 9.25
N ASP A 132 -6.48 -8.86 8.76
CA ASP A 132 -6.02 -10.15 9.26
C ASP A 132 -4.61 -10.52 8.81
N THR A 133 -3.99 -11.46 9.52
CA THR A 133 -2.60 -11.90 9.28
C THR A 133 -2.39 -12.41 7.84
N ASP A 134 -3.35 -13.14 7.27
CA ASP A 134 -3.24 -13.70 5.92
C ASP A 134 -3.15 -12.62 4.83
N GLY A 135 -3.96 -11.57 4.95
CA GLY A 135 -3.86 -10.44 4.02
C GLY A 135 -2.57 -9.66 4.22
N PHE A 136 -2.05 -9.57 5.45
CA PHE A 136 -0.74 -8.99 5.70
C PHE A 136 0.41 -9.82 5.11
N ILE A 137 0.35 -11.15 5.20
CA ILE A 137 1.30 -12.06 4.54
C ILE A 137 1.32 -11.80 3.03
N THR A 138 0.15 -11.62 2.41
CA THR A 138 0.07 -11.29 0.98
C THR A 138 0.77 -9.95 0.66
N GLU A 139 0.66 -8.93 1.53
CA GLU A 139 1.40 -7.67 1.36
C GLU A 139 2.92 -7.85 1.50
N LEU A 140 3.39 -8.73 2.39
CA LEU A 140 4.81 -9.08 2.52
C LEU A 140 5.31 -9.80 1.26
N GLU A 141 4.54 -10.75 0.73
CA GLU A 141 4.84 -11.44 -0.52
C GLU A 141 4.96 -10.44 -1.68
N ILE A 142 4.00 -9.52 -1.81
CA ILE A 142 4.04 -8.45 -2.82
C ILE A 142 5.28 -7.54 -2.63
N LEU A 143 5.63 -7.22 -1.39
CA LEU A 143 6.82 -6.43 -1.08
C LEU A 143 8.10 -7.11 -1.56
N ALA A 144 8.20 -8.44 -1.50
CA ALA A 144 9.35 -9.20 -1.97
C ALA A 144 9.60 -8.99 -3.48
N TRP A 145 8.54 -8.98 -4.30
CA TRP A 145 8.65 -8.68 -5.73
C TRP A 145 9.02 -7.21 -5.98
N LYS A 146 8.36 -6.29 -5.27
CA LYS A 146 8.60 -4.85 -5.41
C LYS A 146 10.03 -4.44 -5.02
N VAL A 147 10.60 -5.05 -3.99
CA VAL A 147 11.96 -4.73 -3.53
C VAL A 147 13.02 -5.19 -4.53
N MET A 148 12.75 -6.31 -5.22
CA MET A 148 13.57 -6.80 -6.34
C MET A 148 13.31 -6.07 -7.65
N GLY A 149 12.33 -5.15 -7.70
CA GLY A 149 12.01 -4.39 -8.91
C GLY A 149 11.32 -5.22 -9.99
N LYS A 150 10.73 -6.37 -9.61
CA LYS A 150 10.02 -7.26 -10.52
C LYS A 150 8.52 -7.03 -10.50
N GLU A 151 7.85 -7.43 -11.56
CA GLU A 151 6.38 -7.40 -11.65
C GLU A 151 5.76 -8.40 -10.66
N VAL A 152 4.68 -7.99 -10.00
CA VAL A 152 3.99 -8.81 -9.01
C VAL A 152 3.15 -9.87 -9.74
N PRO A 153 3.35 -11.17 -9.46
CA PRO A 153 2.57 -12.24 -10.10
C PRO A 153 1.06 -12.08 -9.88
N GLY A 154 0.26 -12.40 -10.90
CA GLY A 154 -1.22 -12.33 -10.85
C GLY A 154 -1.79 -13.03 -9.62
N ARG A 155 -1.28 -14.22 -9.26
CA ARG A 155 -1.69 -14.98 -8.07
C ARG A 155 -1.64 -14.20 -6.75
N LEU A 156 -0.73 -13.23 -6.62
CA LEU A 156 -0.63 -12.39 -5.41
C LEU A 156 -1.61 -11.23 -5.47
N ASN A 157 -1.81 -10.65 -6.66
CA ASN A 157 -2.82 -9.61 -6.87
C ASN A 157 -4.23 -10.15 -6.62
N ASP A 158 -4.50 -11.40 -7.02
CA ASP A 158 -5.78 -12.07 -6.81
C ASP A 158 -6.06 -12.37 -5.33
N LYS A 159 -5.01 -12.71 -4.56
CA LYS A 159 -5.10 -12.94 -3.11
C LYS A 159 -5.16 -11.67 -2.30
N ARG A 160 -4.78 -10.52 -2.88
CA ARG A 160 -4.65 -9.26 -2.18
C ARG A 160 -6.02 -8.78 -1.69
N LYS A 161 -6.24 -8.85 -0.39
CA LYS A 161 -7.49 -8.36 0.23
C LYS A 161 -7.55 -6.83 0.11
N PRO A 162 -8.71 -6.25 -0.27
CA PRO A 162 -8.87 -4.81 -0.28
C PRO A 162 -8.84 -4.29 1.17
N SER A 163 -7.72 -3.69 1.57
CA SER A 163 -7.67 -2.88 2.79
C SER A 163 -8.44 -1.58 2.50
N GLN A 164 -9.30 -1.12 3.43
CA GLN A 164 -9.99 0.17 3.24
C GLN A 164 -9.00 1.31 3.01
N GLU A 165 -7.85 1.29 3.70
CA GLU A 165 -6.79 2.27 3.47
C GLU A 165 -6.22 2.14 2.05
N THR A 166 -6.05 0.93 1.52
CA THR A 166 -5.59 0.73 0.13
C THR A 166 -6.65 1.08 -0.92
N MET A 167 -7.94 0.97 -0.60
CA MET A 167 -9.04 1.43 -1.45
C MET A 167 -9.03 2.97 -1.53
N PHE A 168 -8.94 3.65 -0.38
CA PHE A 168 -8.79 5.11 -0.35
C PHE A 168 -7.49 5.57 -1.00
N GLU A 169 -6.38 4.85 -0.82
CA GLU A 169 -5.09 5.14 -1.47
C GLU A 169 -5.16 4.92 -2.98
N LYS A 170 -5.74 3.82 -3.47
CA LYS A 170 -5.98 3.60 -4.92
C LYS A 170 -6.92 4.63 -5.53
N ILE A 171 -7.96 5.03 -4.79
CA ILE A 171 -8.84 6.11 -5.22
C ILE A 171 -8.02 7.40 -5.28
N ALA A 172 -7.22 7.72 -4.26
CA ALA A 172 -6.41 8.93 -4.22
C ALA A 172 -5.29 8.98 -5.26
N GLU A 173 -4.70 7.84 -5.63
CA GLU A 173 -3.61 7.72 -6.61
C GLU A 173 -4.11 7.70 -8.06
N ASN A 174 -5.40 7.44 -8.30
CA ASN A 174 -5.98 7.41 -9.64
C ASN A 174 -6.92 8.62 -9.86
N PRO A 175 -6.52 9.62 -10.67
CA PRO A 175 -7.33 10.81 -10.92
C PRO A 175 -8.75 10.51 -11.44
N TRP A 176 -8.91 9.49 -12.29
CA TRP A 176 -10.22 9.10 -12.81
C TRP A 176 -11.10 8.44 -11.73
N ALA A 177 -10.50 7.71 -10.79
CA ALA A 177 -11.21 7.15 -9.65
C ALA A 177 -11.64 8.24 -8.64
N GLN A 178 -10.80 9.25 -8.38
CA GLN A 178 -11.19 10.43 -7.58
C GLN A 178 -12.35 11.18 -8.24
N ARG A 179 -12.26 11.43 -9.55
CA ARG A 179 -13.33 12.05 -10.34
C ARG A 179 -14.61 11.26 -10.24
N GLY A 180 -14.54 9.94 -10.44
CA GLY A 180 -15.69 9.04 -10.35
C GLY A 180 -16.36 9.07 -8.98
N LEU A 181 -15.58 9.10 -7.89
CA LEU A 181 -16.12 9.20 -6.52
C LEU A 181 -16.83 10.54 -6.29
N VAL A 182 -16.18 11.66 -6.64
CA VAL A 182 -16.75 13.00 -6.45
C VAL A 182 -18.02 13.18 -7.26
N LEU A 183 -18.00 12.79 -8.55
CA LEU A 183 -19.17 12.87 -9.43
C LEU A 183 -20.27 11.91 -8.99
N GLY A 184 -19.92 10.72 -8.48
CA GLY A 184 -20.87 9.78 -7.92
C GLY A 184 -21.60 10.35 -6.70
N LEU A 185 -20.86 10.91 -5.73
CA LEU A 185 -21.45 11.54 -4.55
C LEU A 185 -22.32 12.75 -4.91
N ALA A 186 -21.83 13.62 -5.80
CA ALA A 186 -22.59 14.77 -6.29
C ALA A 186 -23.85 14.34 -7.06
N GLY A 187 -23.76 13.34 -7.94
CA GLY A 187 -24.89 12.81 -8.69
C GLY A 187 -25.96 12.19 -7.80
N LEU A 188 -25.55 11.43 -6.77
CA LEU A 188 -26.47 10.87 -5.77
C LEU A 188 -27.18 11.98 -4.97
N GLY A 189 -26.43 12.99 -4.53
CA GLY A 189 -26.99 14.15 -3.83
C GLY A 189 -27.98 14.94 -4.71
N ALA A 190 -27.63 15.21 -5.97
CA ALA A 190 -28.51 15.91 -6.91
C ALA A 190 -29.78 15.12 -7.22
N SER A 191 -29.67 13.81 -7.47
CA SER A 191 -30.82 12.91 -7.66
C SER A 191 -31.73 12.89 -6.42
N SER A 192 -31.14 12.78 -5.22
CA SER A 192 -31.88 12.81 -3.96
C SER A 192 -32.59 14.16 -3.76
N TYR A 193 -31.94 15.28 -4.07
CA TYR A 193 -32.56 16.61 -4.03
C TYR A 193 -33.80 16.68 -4.94
N VAL A 194 -33.68 16.25 -6.20
CA VAL A 194 -34.79 16.27 -7.16
C VAL A 194 -35.95 15.39 -6.71
N LYS A 195 -35.68 14.17 -6.21
CA LYS A 195 -36.73 13.27 -5.71
C LYS A 195 -37.48 13.85 -4.51
N ASN A 196 -36.75 14.40 -3.54
CA ASN A 196 -37.36 14.94 -2.32
C ASN A 196 -38.10 16.27 -2.56
N THR A 197 -37.63 17.11 -3.49
CA THR A 197 -38.38 18.30 -3.90
C THR A 197 -39.68 17.94 -4.62
N ALA A 198 -39.66 16.94 -5.50
CA ALA A 198 -40.87 16.41 -6.13
C ALA A 198 -41.85 15.81 -5.09
N GLY A 199 -41.34 15.05 -4.12
CA GLY A 199 -42.14 14.52 -3.01
C GLY A 199 -42.78 15.62 -2.16
N ALA A 200 -42.03 16.69 -1.85
CA ALA A 200 -42.57 17.85 -1.12
C ALA A 200 -43.68 18.57 -1.91
N ALA A 201 -43.53 18.71 -3.24
CA ALA A 201 -44.55 19.32 -4.08
C ALA A 201 -45.84 18.48 -4.12
N GLU A 202 -45.73 17.16 -4.13
CA GLU A 202 -46.89 16.26 -4.10
C GLU A 202 -47.62 16.32 -2.76
N SER A 203 -46.88 16.35 -1.64
CA SER A 203 -47.47 16.57 -0.32
C SER A 203 -48.18 17.93 -0.23
N GLN A 204 -47.65 18.99 -0.87
CA GLN A 204 -48.31 20.29 -0.92
C GLN A 204 -49.65 20.24 -1.66
N LYS A 205 -49.70 19.62 -2.85
CA LYS A 205 -50.97 19.50 -3.61
C LYS A 205 -52.04 18.77 -2.80
N GLN A 206 -51.64 17.79 -2.01
CA GLN A 206 -52.58 17.03 -1.18
C GLN A 206 -53.07 17.85 0.02
N ILE A 207 -52.21 18.69 0.62
CA ILE A 207 -52.63 19.69 1.61
C ILE A 207 -53.66 20.63 1.00
N ASP A 208 -53.35 21.27 -0.13
CA ASP A 208 -54.23 22.24 -0.79
C ASP A 208 -55.60 21.62 -1.15
N ARG A 209 -55.59 20.35 -1.59
CA ARG A 209 -56.82 19.59 -1.87
C ARG A 209 -57.65 19.37 -0.60
N LEU A 210 -57.01 18.95 0.50
CA LEU A 210 -57.70 18.67 1.75
C LEU A 210 -58.26 19.95 2.38
N GLU A 211 -57.48 21.04 2.39
CA GLU A 211 -57.90 22.35 2.87
C GLU A 211 -59.08 22.91 2.09
N GLY A 212 -59.09 22.74 0.76
CA GLY A 212 -60.20 23.15 -0.12
C GLY A 212 -61.51 22.39 0.14
N ILE A 213 -61.46 21.23 0.77
CA ILE A 213 -62.64 20.43 1.16
C ILE A 213 -63.04 20.77 2.60
N ASN A 214 -62.08 20.71 3.53
CA ASN A 214 -62.26 21.01 4.94
C ASN A 214 -60.91 21.47 5.53
N PRO A 215 -60.79 22.71 6.04
CA PRO A 215 -59.55 23.22 6.60
C PRO A 215 -59.06 22.44 7.85
N ASN A 216 -59.94 21.67 8.48
CA ASN A 216 -59.61 20.81 9.62
C ASN A 216 -59.62 19.30 9.24
N ALA A 217 -59.41 18.98 7.96
CA ALA A 217 -59.43 17.59 7.50
C ALA A 217 -58.35 16.75 8.22
N PRO A 218 -58.71 15.57 8.76
CA PRO A 218 -57.74 14.65 9.33
C PRO A 218 -56.76 14.21 8.24
N GLY A 219 -55.46 14.38 8.50
CA GLY A 219 -54.38 14.03 7.56
C GLY A 219 -53.59 15.22 7.01
N ILE A 220 -54.09 16.46 7.10
CA ILE A 220 -53.35 17.68 6.67
C ILE A 220 -51.98 17.73 7.35
N LYS A 221 -51.96 17.61 8.68
CA LYS A 221 -50.72 17.63 9.48
C LYS A 221 -49.69 16.57 9.05
N ALA A 222 -50.15 15.36 8.68
CA ALA A 222 -49.24 14.31 8.22
C ALA A 222 -48.59 14.66 6.87
N HIS A 223 -49.34 15.31 5.98
CA HIS A 223 -48.78 15.81 4.72
C HIS A 223 -47.86 17.02 4.92
N GLU A 224 -48.13 17.89 5.89
CA GLU A 224 -47.24 18.99 6.29
C GLU A 224 -45.90 18.46 6.82
N ASP A 225 -45.95 17.53 7.77
CA ASP A 225 -44.76 16.90 8.35
C ASP A 225 -43.94 16.18 7.27
N SER A 226 -44.62 15.47 6.35
CA SER A 226 -43.97 14.80 5.21
C SER A 226 -43.33 15.79 4.24
N ARG A 227 -44.02 16.88 3.90
CA ARG A 227 -43.51 17.95 3.04
C ARG A 227 -42.26 18.58 3.65
N ASP A 228 -42.32 18.92 4.92
CA ASP A 228 -41.24 19.65 5.60
C ASP A 228 -40.02 18.74 5.84
N GLY A 229 -40.27 17.45 6.14
CA GLY A 229 -39.24 16.41 6.12
C GLY A 229 -38.56 16.28 4.75
N ALA A 230 -39.34 16.19 3.67
CA ALA A 230 -38.83 16.09 2.31
C ALA A 230 -38.03 17.35 1.89
N LYS A 231 -38.50 18.56 2.24
CA LYS A 231 -37.75 19.81 2.02
C LYS A 231 -36.42 19.82 2.76
N SER A 232 -36.40 19.36 4.01
CA SER A 232 -35.18 19.25 4.82
C SER A 232 -34.18 18.27 4.19
N THR A 233 -34.63 17.07 3.82
CA THR A 233 -33.78 16.06 3.14
C THR A 233 -33.26 16.56 1.81
N ALA A 234 -34.07 17.29 1.05
CA ALA A 234 -33.64 17.94 -0.18
C ALA A 234 -32.49 18.93 0.11
N MET A 235 -32.67 19.87 1.03
CA MET A 235 -31.63 20.86 1.36
C MET A 235 -30.31 20.20 1.81
N LEU A 236 -30.37 19.14 2.61
CA LEU A 236 -29.17 18.38 3.00
C LEU A 236 -28.50 17.72 1.79
N SER A 237 -29.27 17.12 0.88
CA SER A 237 -28.75 16.49 -0.33
C SER A 237 -28.10 17.51 -1.26
N LEU A 238 -28.68 18.71 -1.37
CA LEU A 238 -28.10 19.83 -2.10
C LEU A 238 -26.77 20.29 -1.46
N GLY A 239 -26.74 20.42 -0.14
CA GLY A 239 -25.52 20.77 0.60
C GLY A 239 -24.39 19.76 0.39
N LEU A 240 -24.70 18.46 0.43
CA LEU A 240 -23.74 17.39 0.14
C LEU A 240 -23.23 17.43 -1.30
N THR A 241 -24.12 17.74 -2.25
CA THR A 241 -23.75 17.92 -3.66
C THR A 241 -22.78 19.09 -3.83
N ALA A 242 -23.14 20.26 -3.30
CA ALA A 242 -22.32 21.46 -3.38
C ALA A 242 -20.96 21.27 -2.71
N ALA A 243 -20.93 20.63 -1.53
CA ALA A 243 -19.69 20.32 -0.81
C ALA A 243 -18.80 19.36 -1.59
N SER A 244 -19.38 18.33 -2.21
CA SER A 244 -18.63 17.34 -3.02
C SER A 244 -18.01 18.00 -4.26
N LEU A 245 -18.77 18.84 -4.96
CA LEU A 245 -18.28 19.57 -6.14
C LEU A 245 -17.22 20.62 -5.77
N ALA A 246 -17.44 21.38 -4.69
CA ALA A 246 -16.46 22.34 -4.18
C ALA A 246 -15.15 21.64 -3.79
N TYR A 247 -15.23 20.50 -3.09
CA TYR A 247 -14.07 19.66 -2.80
C TYR A 247 -13.36 19.24 -4.09
N GLY A 248 -14.08 18.73 -5.07
CA GLY A 248 -13.49 18.34 -6.36
C GLY A 248 -12.79 19.49 -7.08
N TYR A 249 -13.35 20.70 -7.04
CA TYR A 249 -12.73 21.90 -7.62
C TYR A 249 -11.44 22.27 -6.90
N PHE A 250 -11.46 22.41 -5.57
CA PHE A 250 -10.28 22.83 -4.80
C PHE A 250 -9.20 21.75 -4.73
N ALA A 251 -9.57 20.48 -4.79
CA ALA A 251 -8.62 19.36 -4.80
C ALA A 251 -8.03 19.09 -6.20
N GLY A 252 -8.35 19.90 -7.22
CA GLY A 252 -7.85 19.70 -8.59
C GLY A 252 -8.38 18.42 -9.24
N VAL A 253 -9.48 17.85 -8.73
CA VAL A 253 -10.04 16.59 -9.23
C VAL A 253 -10.50 16.75 -10.68
N PHE A 254 -10.97 17.93 -11.09
CA PHE A 254 -11.50 18.17 -12.44
C PHE A 254 -10.48 18.69 -13.46
N THR A 255 -9.24 18.98 -13.07
CA THR A 255 -8.19 19.48 -13.98
C THR A 255 -7.45 18.32 -14.63
N GLU A 256 -7.35 18.30 -15.97
CA GLU A 256 -6.66 17.27 -16.78
C GLU A 256 -5.14 17.27 -16.61
#